data_AF-A0A2N2J520-F1
#
_entry.id   AF-A0A2N2J520-F1
#
_cell.length_a   1.000
_cell.length_b   1.000
_cell.length_c   1.000
_cell.angle_alpha   90.00
_cell.angle_beta   90.00
_cell.angle_gamma   90.00
#
_symmetry.space_group_name_H-M   'P 1'
#
loop_
_entity.id
_entity.type
_entity.pdbx_description
1 polymer ?
#
loop_
_entity_poly.entity_id
_entity_poly.type
_entity_poly.pdbx_seq_one_letter_code
_entity_poly.pdbx_strand_id
1 'polypeptide(L)'
;MDKTKDSRTDYIQFLSNPQSHGVWSLTIQPEAASTEALRTLLNLREMPLYKYRYYGVDEDSGPGIPAFIVPKLFAYLRYCMPKKKGQDIPQLFLSERELWARRHGMPRHRYIVSRFLHEITEEPKRLGPEKKRSLASALGVFKTGFHMCSIEAVPDNPSALDIFCEKDNSYFQVSEDFEGRITIYALQEETCLEFKRLFAALPNFRFTCESRKVFSPESQLLAMYMPSLKITMPRKILRDSTVLKTISQTLSEAREGRFVHAIRAIGIGAEELIVEVFETYLHDKAPEAPLGNLLAELNSRIQDIQNGAKPKTKSPSGNVKKSLGTIISSEKKGAGQSTRLCSLCEILLQEIVPTIEQLASKIGDIEEITARPQKTIIFPAHVNRSLSDLVPLRNRVSHRVDRLGASHSVTYLESALALKSYIVLALWWQEERKQIDYRVGAKEAIKKAVDRNRIVVE
;
A
#
# COMPACT_ATOMS: atom_id res chain seq x y z
N MET A 1 -14.62 29.63 10.90
CA MET A 1 -14.51 28.61 9.85
C MET A 1 -14.61 27.24 10.50
N ASP A 2 -15.39 26.34 9.90
CA ASP A 2 -15.64 25.00 10.43
C ASP A 2 -14.41 24.12 10.14
N LYS A 3 -13.51 23.97 11.12
CA LYS A 3 -12.24 23.21 11.00
C LYS A 3 -12.43 21.79 10.46
N THR A 4 -13.62 21.21 10.64
CA THR A 4 -13.92 19.85 10.18
C THR A 4 -14.14 19.73 8.67
N LYS A 5 -14.42 20.83 7.97
CA LYS A 5 -14.54 20.83 6.50
C LYS A 5 -13.19 20.86 5.82
N ASP A 6 -12.26 21.66 6.35
CA ASP A 6 -10.91 21.80 5.80
C ASP A 6 -10.11 20.49 5.97
N SER A 7 -10.20 19.85 7.15
CA SER A 7 -9.53 18.57 7.40
C SER A 7 -9.93 17.46 6.43
N ARG A 8 -11.21 17.35 6.11
CA ARG A 8 -11.73 16.33 5.18
C ARG A 8 -11.20 16.48 3.77
N THR A 9 -11.00 17.72 3.31
CA THR A 9 -10.46 17.98 1.97
C THR A 9 -9.01 17.51 1.88
N ASP A 10 -8.19 17.78 2.91
CA ASP A 10 -6.80 17.34 2.98
C ASP A 10 -6.70 15.80 2.96
N TYR A 11 -7.54 15.10 3.73
CA TYR A 11 -7.59 13.64 3.69
C TYR A 11 -7.93 13.08 2.31
N ILE A 12 -8.94 13.64 1.64
CA ILE A 12 -9.34 13.17 0.30
C ILE A 12 -8.20 13.40 -0.70
N GLN A 13 -7.60 14.60 -0.70
CA GLN A 13 -6.48 14.91 -1.59
C GLN A 13 -5.28 14.00 -1.33
N PHE A 14 -4.94 13.76 -0.06
CA PHE A 14 -3.90 12.84 0.33
C PHE A 14 -4.19 11.41 -0.14
N LEU A 15 -5.41 10.90 0.07
CA LEU A 15 -5.79 9.54 -0.34
C LEU A 15 -5.79 9.36 -1.86
N SER A 16 -6.06 10.43 -2.63
CA SER A 16 -5.97 10.44 -4.09
C SER A 16 -4.53 10.46 -4.59
N ASN A 17 -3.65 11.28 -3.99
CA ASN A 17 -2.24 11.34 -4.39
C ASN A 17 -1.33 11.74 -3.20
N PRO A 18 -0.85 10.76 -2.42
CA PRO A 18 -0.01 11.02 -1.24
C PRO A 18 1.27 11.79 -1.55
N GLN A 19 1.91 11.51 -2.70
CA GLN A 19 3.19 12.11 -3.09
C GLN A 19 3.05 13.56 -3.53
N SER A 20 1.92 13.92 -4.16
CA SER A 20 1.65 15.31 -4.53
C SER A 20 1.17 16.14 -3.34
N HIS A 21 0.41 15.55 -2.43
CA HIS A 21 -0.13 16.27 -1.27
C HIS A 21 0.93 16.41 -0.16
N GLY A 22 1.67 15.34 0.13
CA GLY A 22 2.64 15.25 1.21
C GLY A 22 2.00 15.22 2.60
N VAL A 23 2.83 15.14 3.64
CA VAL A 23 2.42 15.24 5.05
C VAL A 23 3.33 16.22 5.78
N TRP A 24 2.80 16.95 6.74
CA TRP A 24 3.61 17.77 7.63
C TRP A 24 4.35 16.89 8.63
N SER A 25 5.63 17.19 8.82
CA SER A 25 6.47 16.60 9.84
C SER A 25 6.92 17.68 10.81
N LEU A 26 6.85 17.37 12.10
CA LEU A 26 7.46 18.14 13.16
C LEU A 26 8.39 17.23 13.96
N THR A 27 9.68 17.53 13.95
CA THR A 27 10.66 16.88 14.83
C THR A 27 10.95 17.80 16.00
N ILE A 28 10.78 17.28 17.21
CA ILE A 28 11.12 17.92 18.48
C ILE A 28 12.32 17.17 19.04
N GLN A 29 13.43 17.88 19.19
CA GLN A 29 14.64 17.37 19.83
C GLN A 29 14.81 18.07 21.18
N PRO A 30 14.50 17.40 22.30
CA PRO A 30 14.74 17.97 23.61
C PRO A 30 16.24 18.08 23.90
N GLU A 31 16.62 19.10 24.68
CA GLU A 31 17.93 19.11 25.33
C GLU A 31 18.02 17.96 26.36
N ALA A 32 19.22 17.42 26.61
CA ALA A 32 19.39 16.28 27.52
C ALA A 32 18.81 16.52 28.93
N ALA A 33 19.00 17.73 29.48
CA ALA A 33 18.42 18.11 30.77
C ALA A 33 16.88 18.15 30.74
N SER A 34 16.30 18.55 29.61
CA SER A 34 14.84 18.58 29.39
C SER A 34 14.25 17.18 29.27
N THR A 35 14.93 16.27 28.56
CA THR A 35 14.53 14.85 28.50
C THR A 35 14.46 14.26 29.91
N GLU A 36 15.48 14.55 30.71
CA GLU A 36 15.56 14.02 32.07
C GLU A 36 14.50 14.62 33.00
N ALA A 37 14.30 15.93 32.92
CA ALA A 37 13.22 16.60 33.65
C ALA A 37 11.83 16.04 33.28
N LEU A 38 11.59 15.76 31.99
CA LEU A 38 10.35 15.13 31.52
C LEU A 38 10.19 13.71 32.06
N ARG A 39 11.24 12.90 32.02
CA ARG A 39 11.21 11.53 32.54
C ARG A 39 10.88 11.50 34.03
N THR A 40 11.42 12.44 34.81
CA THR A 40 11.06 12.61 36.23
C THR A 40 9.62 13.11 36.41
N LEU A 41 9.19 14.11 35.63
CA LEU A 41 7.83 14.65 35.71
C LEU A 41 6.78 13.55 35.46
N LEU A 42 7.01 12.71 34.45
CA LEU A 42 6.10 11.67 33.97
C LEU A 42 6.29 10.29 34.65
N ASN A 43 7.20 10.18 35.63
CA ASN A 43 7.59 8.92 36.29
C ASN A 43 8.01 7.81 35.31
N LEU A 44 8.73 8.17 34.24
CA LEU A 44 9.20 7.20 33.25
C LEU A 44 10.45 6.43 33.71
N ARG A 45 11.22 6.97 34.68
CA ARG A 45 12.41 6.31 35.25
C ARG A 45 12.11 5.00 35.99
N GLU A 46 10.92 4.91 36.59
CA GLU A 46 10.49 3.78 37.41
C GLU A 46 9.86 2.65 36.57
N MET A 47 9.76 2.83 35.25
CA MET A 47 9.15 1.81 34.40
C MET A 47 10.10 0.60 34.27
N PRO A 48 9.61 -0.63 34.53
CA PRO A 48 10.43 -1.83 34.44
C PRO A 48 10.79 -2.14 32.99
N LEU A 49 11.86 -1.52 32.49
CA LEU A 49 12.42 -1.76 31.14
C LEU A 49 12.82 -3.22 30.94
N TYR A 50 13.04 -3.99 32.02
CA TYR A 50 13.29 -5.43 31.97
C TYR A 50 12.11 -6.24 31.40
N LYS A 51 10.87 -5.71 31.44
CA LYS A 51 9.78 -6.33 30.70
C LYS A 51 10.17 -6.36 29.21
N TYR A 52 10.69 -5.26 28.66
CA TYR A 52 11.13 -5.12 27.25
C TYR A 52 12.30 -6.01 26.81
N ARG A 53 13.13 -6.54 27.72
CA ARG A 53 14.21 -7.49 27.34
C ARG A 53 13.70 -8.82 26.81
N TYR A 54 12.46 -9.21 27.13
CA TYR A 54 11.82 -10.40 26.59
C TYR A 54 11.37 -10.28 25.12
N TYR A 55 11.67 -9.15 24.46
CA TYR A 55 11.01 -8.72 23.23
C TYR A 55 11.80 -9.09 21.97
N GLY A 56 12.85 -9.91 22.08
CA GLY A 56 13.61 -10.42 20.93
C GLY A 56 14.32 -9.34 20.13
N VAL A 57 14.52 -8.15 20.71
CA VAL A 57 15.54 -7.23 20.25
C VAL A 57 16.84 -7.85 20.77
N ASP A 58 17.53 -8.62 19.92
CA ASP A 58 18.89 -9.07 20.28
C ASP A 58 19.67 -7.84 20.73
N GLU A 59 20.47 -7.98 21.79
CA GLU A 59 21.30 -6.87 22.31
C GLU A 59 22.17 -6.22 21.22
N ASP A 60 22.36 -6.92 20.09
CA ASP A 60 23.13 -6.51 18.92
C ASP A 60 22.31 -5.95 17.73
N SER A 61 20.96 -5.95 17.74
CA SER A 61 20.14 -5.55 16.57
C SER A 61 18.99 -4.58 16.87
N GLY A 62 19.31 -3.32 17.18
CA GLY A 62 18.40 -2.20 16.92
C GLY A 62 18.16 -1.22 18.07
N PRO A 63 17.53 -0.07 17.77
CA PRO A 63 17.47 1.10 18.64
C PRO A 63 16.69 0.80 19.92
N GLY A 64 17.12 1.39 21.03
CA GLY A 64 16.53 1.16 22.35
C GLY A 64 15.01 1.40 22.42
N ILE A 65 14.43 0.97 23.53
CA ILE A 65 12.99 1.13 23.83
C ILE A 65 12.59 2.61 23.66
N PRO A 66 11.50 2.93 22.92
CA PRO A 66 11.03 4.30 22.78
C PRO A 66 10.79 4.98 24.13
N ALA A 67 10.92 6.30 24.20
CA ALA A 67 10.73 7.03 25.45
C ALA A 67 9.26 7.07 25.92
N PHE A 68 8.29 6.93 25.00
CA PHE A 68 6.83 6.97 25.24
C PHE A 68 6.38 8.19 26.08
N ILE A 69 7.00 9.34 25.83
CA ILE A 69 6.73 10.64 26.44
C ILE A 69 5.33 11.10 26.11
N VAL A 70 4.92 11.05 24.83
CA VAL A 70 3.61 11.56 24.39
C VAL A 70 2.45 10.80 25.02
N PRO A 71 2.36 9.45 24.94
CA PRO A 71 1.25 8.72 25.55
C PRO A 71 1.20 8.91 27.07
N LYS A 72 2.36 8.99 27.75
CA LYS A 72 2.40 9.22 29.21
C LYS A 72 1.97 10.64 29.57
N LEU A 73 2.42 11.63 28.82
CA LEU A 73 2.01 13.03 28.98
C LEU A 73 0.50 13.18 28.81
N PHE A 74 -0.09 12.53 27.79
CA PHE A 74 -1.53 12.56 27.55
C PHE A 74 -2.32 11.96 28.73
N ALA A 75 -1.85 10.85 29.31
CA ALA A 75 -2.47 10.25 30.50
C ALA A 75 -2.43 11.19 31.72
N TYR A 76 -1.31 11.87 31.95
CA TYR A 76 -1.16 12.83 33.05
C TYR A 76 -2.03 14.07 32.86
N LEU A 77 -2.11 14.59 31.65
CA LEU A 77 -2.95 15.75 31.33
C LEU A 77 -4.43 15.42 31.45
N ARG A 78 -4.86 14.22 31.02
CA ARG A 78 -6.22 13.71 31.23
C ARG A 78 -6.58 13.61 32.71
N TYR A 79 -5.68 13.07 33.54
CA TYR A 79 -5.89 13.04 34.99
C TYR A 79 -6.08 14.44 35.61
N CYS A 80 -5.40 15.45 35.07
CA CYS A 80 -5.55 16.84 35.53
C CYS A 80 -6.85 17.51 35.06
N MET A 81 -7.62 16.89 34.16
CA MET A 81 -8.90 17.43 33.71
C MET A 81 -9.97 17.28 34.80
N PRO A 82 -10.84 18.29 34.98
CA PRO A 82 -12.00 18.14 35.87
C PRO A 82 -12.95 17.09 35.28
N LYS A 83 -13.23 16.02 36.04
CA LYS A 83 -14.20 14.98 35.66
C LYS A 83 -15.62 15.55 35.81
N LYS A 84 -16.13 16.19 34.77
CA LYS A 84 -17.53 16.67 34.73
C LYS A 84 -18.48 15.48 34.53
N LYS A 85 -19.60 15.46 35.26
CA LYS A 85 -20.67 14.47 35.03
C LYS A 85 -21.14 14.57 33.56
N GLY A 86 -21.14 13.45 32.85
CA GLY A 86 -21.62 13.35 31.46
C GLY A 86 -20.60 13.71 30.37
N GLN A 87 -19.34 14.01 30.71
CA GLN A 87 -18.30 14.18 29.69
C GLN A 87 -17.77 12.81 29.26
N ASP A 88 -18.17 12.34 28.08
CA ASP A 88 -17.70 11.08 27.51
C ASP A 88 -16.35 11.30 26.80
N ILE A 89 -15.26 11.15 27.57
CA ILE A 89 -13.91 11.22 27.02
C ILE A 89 -13.52 9.81 26.57
N PRO A 90 -13.16 9.60 25.29
CA PRO A 90 -12.83 8.28 24.78
C PRO A 90 -11.61 7.74 25.53
N GLN A 91 -11.57 6.43 25.80
CA GLN A 91 -10.42 5.84 26.47
C GLN A 91 -9.13 6.11 25.67
N LEU A 92 -8.03 6.46 26.37
CA LEU A 92 -6.78 6.84 25.68
C LEU A 92 -6.18 5.66 24.91
N PHE A 93 -6.35 4.45 25.44
CA PHE A 93 -5.95 3.20 24.81
C PHE A 93 -6.95 2.10 25.20
N LEU A 94 -6.84 0.91 24.60
CA LEU A 94 -7.72 -0.23 24.90
C LEU A 94 -7.77 -0.56 26.40
N SER A 95 -8.95 -0.94 26.90
CA SER A 95 -9.12 -1.53 28.23
C SER A 95 -8.46 -2.90 28.34
N GLU A 96 -8.15 -3.32 29.56
CA GLU A 96 -7.60 -4.65 29.82
C GLU A 96 -8.52 -5.74 29.26
N ARG A 97 -9.84 -5.59 29.42
CA ARG A 97 -10.85 -6.52 28.87
C ARG A 97 -10.76 -6.62 27.34
N GLU A 98 -10.61 -5.50 26.64
CA GLU A 98 -10.48 -5.49 25.18
C GLU A 98 -9.16 -6.11 24.72
N LEU A 99 -8.06 -5.87 25.46
CA LEU A 99 -6.79 -6.52 25.18
C LEU A 99 -6.87 -8.04 25.34
N TRP A 100 -7.53 -8.51 26.40
CA TRP A 100 -7.78 -9.93 26.61
C TRP A 100 -8.62 -10.54 25.50
N ALA A 101 -9.68 -9.87 25.07
CA ALA A 101 -10.52 -10.33 23.96
C ALA A 101 -9.73 -10.49 22.65
N ARG A 102 -8.71 -9.64 22.43
CA ARG A 102 -7.84 -9.68 21.24
C ARG A 102 -6.68 -10.66 21.33
N ARG A 103 -6.42 -11.24 22.52
CA ARG A 103 -5.23 -12.09 22.77
C ARG A 103 -5.12 -13.27 21.80
N HIS A 104 -6.23 -13.93 21.49
CA HIS A 104 -6.22 -15.17 20.70
C HIS A 104 -5.92 -14.96 19.21
N GLY A 105 -6.05 -13.73 18.69
CA GLY A 105 -5.77 -13.39 17.29
C GLY A 105 -4.49 -12.60 17.06
N MET A 106 -3.76 -12.27 18.13
CA MET A 106 -2.65 -11.32 18.07
C MET A 106 -1.30 -12.03 18.27
N PRO A 107 -0.28 -11.76 17.43
CA PRO A 107 1.08 -12.23 17.67
C PRO A 107 1.57 -11.85 19.06
N ARG A 108 2.29 -12.77 19.74
CA ARG A 108 2.74 -12.59 21.13
C ARG A 108 3.44 -11.25 21.37
N HIS A 109 4.33 -10.84 20.47
CA HIS A 109 5.05 -9.56 20.59
C HIS A 109 4.10 -8.36 20.61
N ARG A 110 3.04 -8.35 19.79
CA ARG A 110 2.06 -7.27 19.74
C ARG A 110 1.17 -7.21 20.96
N TYR A 111 0.76 -8.37 21.49
CA TYR A 111 -0.02 -8.42 22.73
C TYR A 111 0.78 -7.79 23.88
N ILE A 112 2.07 -8.09 23.93
CA ILE A 112 2.99 -7.53 24.91
C ILE A 112 3.13 -6.01 24.74
N VAL A 113 3.38 -5.51 23.53
CA VAL A 113 3.44 -4.06 23.25
C VAL A 113 2.13 -3.38 23.63
N SER A 114 0.98 -3.98 23.30
CA SER A 114 -0.33 -3.43 23.64
C SER A 114 -0.57 -3.39 25.15
N ARG A 115 -0.15 -4.42 25.89
CA ARG A 115 -0.21 -4.43 27.35
C ARG A 115 0.66 -3.33 27.96
N PHE A 116 1.86 -3.13 27.40
CA PHE A 116 2.75 -2.07 27.86
C PHE A 116 2.18 -0.68 27.57
N LEU A 117 1.62 -0.45 26.38
CA LEU A 117 0.94 0.79 26.05
C LEU A 117 -0.26 1.05 26.96
N HIS A 118 -0.99 0.01 27.36
CA HIS A 118 -2.03 0.13 28.39
C HIS A 118 -1.47 0.60 29.74
N GLU A 119 -0.37 0.02 30.22
CA GLU A 119 0.30 0.47 31.47
C GLU A 119 0.81 1.93 31.36
N ILE A 120 1.31 2.34 30.20
CA ILE A 120 1.77 3.72 29.98
C ILE A 120 0.61 4.71 29.96
N THR A 121 -0.46 4.37 29.26
CA THR A 121 -1.60 5.26 29.04
C THR A 121 -2.58 5.30 30.22
N GLU A 122 -2.38 4.48 31.24
CA GLU A 122 -3.14 4.53 32.49
C GLU A 122 -2.93 5.87 33.22
N GLU A 123 -4.03 6.50 33.63
CA GLU A 123 -4.01 7.70 34.46
C GLU A 123 -3.26 7.42 35.77
N PRO A 124 -2.39 8.33 36.26
CA PRO A 124 -1.74 8.14 37.54
C PRO A 124 -2.77 8.06 38.67
N LYS A 125 -2.58 7.14 39.63
CA LYS A 125 -3.49 6.99 40.78
C LYS A 125 -3.55 8.25 41.65
N ARG A 126 -2.41 8.95 41.79
CA ARG A 126 -2.27 10.19 42.56
C ARG A 126 -1.30 11.12 41.87
N LEU A 127 -1.62 12.41 41.88
CA LEU A 127 -0.73 13.47 41.40
C LEU A 127 -0.69 14.62 42.40
N GLY A 128 0.51 14.95 42.89
CA GLY A 128 0.74 16.02 43.85
C GLY A 128 0.41 17.41 43.28
N PRO A 129 0.17 18.41 44.15
CA PRO A 129 -0.22 19.76 43.73
C PRO A 129 0.87 20.49 42.93
N GLU A 130 2.15 20.18 43.18
CA GLU A 130 3.27 20.71 42.40
C GLU A 130 3.25 20.21 40.96
N LYS A 131 3.17 18.88 40.74
CA LYS A 131 3.06 18.31 39.40
C LYS A 131 1.82 18.81 38.64
N LYS A 132 0.67 18.98 39.33
CA LYS A 132 -0.52 19.60 38.74
C LYS A 132 -0.27 21.04 38.29
N ARG A 133 0.42 21.84 39.10
CA ARG A 133 0.83 23.21 38.72
C ARG A 133 1.77 23.20 37.52
N SER A 134 2.75 22.31 37.50
CA SER A 134 3.69 22.16 36.37
C SER A 134 3.00 21.79 35.06
N LEU A 135 1.88 21.07 35.11
CA LEU A 135 1.11 20.68 33.92
C LEU A 135 -0.01 21.66 33.54
N ALA A 136 -0.25 22.71 34.32
CA ALA A 136 -1.43 23.57 34.16
C ALA A 136 -1.46 24.32 32.82
N SER A 137 -0.32 24.81 32.34
CA SER A 137 -0.22 25.51 31.05
C SER A 137 -0.43 24.54 29.88
N ALA A 138 0.27 23.39 29.90
CA ALA A 138 0.10 22.34 28.90
C ALA A 138 -1.33 21.77 28.86
N LEU A 139 -2.01 21.71 30.01
CA LEU A 139 -3.41 21.30 30.12
C LEU A 139 -4.35 22.21 29.32
N GLY A 140 -4.05 23.50 29.23
CA GLY A 140 -4.81 24.45 28.40
C GLY A 140 -4.78 24.04 26.93
N VAL A 141 -3.58 23.79 26.40
CA VAL A 141 -3.37 23.35 24.99
C VAL A 141 -4.00 21.98 24.75
N PHE A 142 -3.84 21.05 25.69
CA PHE A 142 -4.40 19.70 25.60
C PHE A 142 -5.92 19.69 25.54
N LYS A 143 -6.59 20.51 26.37
CA LYS A 143 -8.06 20.65 26.34
C LYS A 143 -8.58 21.19 25.03
N THR A 144 -7.82 22.03 24.33
CA THR A 144 -8.29 22.60 23.06
C THR A 144 -8.13 21.61 21.90
N GLY A 145 -7.00 20.90 21.83
CA GLY A 145 -6.62 20.09 20.66
C GLY A 145 -6.68 18.57 20.82
N PHE A 146 -6.39 18.02 22.01
CA PHE A 146 -6.00 16.60 22.14
C PHE A 146 -6.84 15.77 23.13
N HIS A 147 -7.70 16.38 23.93
CA HIS A 147 -8.42 15.66 24.99
C HIS A 147 -9.37 14.54 24.48
N MET A 148 -9.82 14.63 23.23
CA MET A 148 -10.67 13.62 22.56
C MET A 148 -9.85 12.64 21.70
N CYS A 149 -8.52 12.59 21.86
CA CYS A 149 -7.67 11.67 21.13
C CYS A 149 -7.63 10.29 21.78
N SER A 150 -7.71 9.23 20.97
CA SER A 150 -7.33 7.86 21.32
C SER A 150 -6.03 7.47 20.63
N ILE A 151 -5.35 6.47 21.17
CA ILE A 151 -4.06 5.96 20.70
C ILE A 151 -4.23 4.52 20.23
N GLU A 152 -3.64 4.18 19.09
CA GLU A 152 -3.46 2.81 18.62
C GLU A 152 -1.97 2.56 18.31
N ALA A 153 -1.52 1.32 18.51
CA ALA A 153 -0.16 0.92 18.13
C ALA A 153 -0.05 0.78 16.61
N VAL A 154 1.03 1.28 16.01
CA VAL A 154 1.29 1.04 14.59
C VAL A 154 1.71 -0.42 14.39
N PRO A 155 1.05 -1.19 13.51
CA PRO A 155 1.46 -2.54 13.20
C PRO A 155 2.91 -2.60 12.69
N ASP A 156 3.72 -3.51 13.24
CA ASP A 156 5.15 -3.71 12.91
C ASP A 156 6.09 -2.53 13.25
N ASN A 157 5.61 -1.47 13.89
CA ASN A 157 6.46 -0.36 14.33
C ASN A 157 6.16 0.02 15.78
N PRO A 158 6.87 -0.58 16.78
CA PRO A 158 6.61 -0.31 18.19
C PRO A 158 7.01 1.10 18.62
N SER A 159 7.81 1.80 17.82
CA SER A 159 8.26 3.17 18.05
C SER A 159 7.31 4.22 17.48
N ALA A 160 6.20 3.80 16.85
CA ALA A 160 5.20 4.69 16.30
C ALA A 160 3.81 4.38 16.84
N LEU A 161 3.02 5.44 17.03
CA LEU A 161 1.68 5.42 17.56
C LEU A 161 0.76 6.23 16.66
N ASP A 162 -0.37 5.63 16.29
CA ASP A 162 -1.43 6.30 15.57
C ASP A 162 -2.35 7.00 16.58
N ILE A 163 -2.58 8.30 16.40
CA ILE A 163 -3.43 9.10 17.29
C ILE A 163 -4.65 9.60 16.52
N PHE A 164 -5.84 9.25 17.00
CA PHE A 164 -7.14 9.55 16.37
C PHE A 164 -7.93 10.52 17.25
N CYS A 165 -8.26 11.71 16.75
CA CYS A 165 -9.09 12.68 17.47
C CYS A 165 -10.54 12.65 16.95
N GLU A 166 -11.46 12.17 17.79
CA GLU A 166 -12.87 12.00 17.39
C GLU A 166 -13.59 13.34 17.19
N LYS A 167 -13.23 14.36 17.97
CA LYS A 167 -13.86 15.68 17.96
C LYS A 167 -13.79 16.35 16.59
N ASP A 168 -12.60 16.32 15.99
CA ASP A 168 -12.31 17.04 14.74
C ASP A 168 -12.13 16.07 13.56
N ASN A 169 -12.36 14.77 13.79
CA ASN A 169 -12.15 13.68 12.84
C ASN A 169 -10.76 13.76 12.19
N SER A 170 -9.74 13.92 13.04
CA SER A 170 -8.34 14.12 12.63
C SER A 170 -7.44 12.99 13.12
N TYR A 171 -6.27 12.92 12.51
CA TYR A 171 -5.24 11.92 12.76
C TYR A 171 -3.87 12.43 12.47
N PHE A 172 -2.96 11.93 13.29
CA PHE A 172 -1.54 12.12 13.16
C PHE A 172 -0.83 10.92 13.77
N GLN A 173 0.38 10.68 13.31
CA GLN A 173 1.25 9.65 13.83
C GLN A 173 2.33 10.30 14.67
N VAL A 174 2.66 9.68 15.81
CA VAL A 174 3.77 10.09 16.66
C VAL A 174 4.78 8.96 16.67
N SER A 175 6.05 9.28 16.42
CA SER A 175 7.16 8.36 16.60
C SER A 175 8.17 8.91 17.59
N GLU A 176 8.65 8.05 18.47
CA GLU A 176 9.63 8.41 19.50
C GLU A 176 10.83 7.46 19.45
N ASP A 177 12.04 8.01 19.57
CA ASP A 177 13.26 7.21 19.73
C ASP A 177 13.67 7.05 21.20
N PHE A 178 14.77 6.33 21.43
CA PHE A 178 15.29 6.05 22.77
C PHE A 178 15.94 7.28 23.44
N GLU A 179 16.37 8.27 22.64
CA GLU A 179 16.93 9.54 23.12
C GLU A 179 15.83 10.53 23.53
N GLY A 180 14.57 10.23 23.18
CA GLY A 180 13.41 11.07 23.43
C GLY A 180 13.17 12.11 22.34
N ARG A 181 13.75 11.94 21.15
CA ARG A 181 13.33 12.68 19.96
C ARG A 181 11.91 12.28 19.60
N ILE A 182 11.07 13.26 19.34
CA ILE A 182 9.65 13.07 19.03
C ILE A 182 9.43 13.57 17.61
N THR A 183 8.91 12.73 16.74
CA THR A 183 8.52 13.09 15.38
C THR A 183 7.02 12.93 15.22
N ILE A 184 6.34 13.98 14.80
CA ILE A 184 4.90 13.97 14.53
C ILE A 184 4.69 14.11 13.03
N TYR A 185 3.88 13.23 12.46
CA TYR A 185 3.41 13.32 11.08
C TYR A 185 1.91 13.60 11.06
N ALA A 186 1.49 14.65 10.36
CA ALA A 186 0.09 15.08 10.29
C ALA A 186 -0.24 15.56 8.87
N LEU A 187 -1.50 15.43 8.44
CA LEU A 187 -1.92 16.05 7.18
C LEU A 187 -2.07 17.57 7.31
N GLN A 188 -2.34 18.04 8.51
CA GLN A 188 -2.60 19.46 8.82
C GLN A 188 -1.42 20.06 9.59
N GLU A 189 -0.95 21.22 9.15
CA GLU A 189 0.15 21.96 9.80
C GLU A 189 -0.23 22.38 11.22
N GLU A 190 -1.51 22.70 11.43
CA GLU A 190 -2.07 23.13 12.71
C GLU A 190 -1.81 22.10 13.80
N THR A 191 -1.90 20.81 13.48
CA THR A 191 -1.60 19.71 14.43
C THR A 191 -0.16 19.80 14.92
N CYS A 192 0.80 20.03 14.01
CA CYS A 192 2.20 20.23 14.37
C CYS A 192 2.36 21.48 15.25
N LEU A 193 1.71 22.59 14.90
CA LEU A 193 1.77 23.83 15.69
C LEU A 193 1.18 23.65 17.10
N GLU A 194 0.10 22.87 17.25
CA GLU A 194 -0.49 22.54 18.54
C GLU A 194 0.45 21.69 19.41
N PHE A 195 1.19 20.74 18.82
CA PHE A 195 2.23 20.00 19.53
C PHE A 195 3.38 20.89 19.98
N LYS A 196 3.87 21.79 19.10
CA LYS A 196 4.91 22.75 19.46
C LYS A 196 4.49 23.61 20.65
N ARG A 197 3.23 24.08 20.67
CA ARG A 197 2.64 24.81 21.81
C ARG A 197 2.53 23.95 23.06
N LEU A 198 2.12 22.70 22.92
CA LEU A 198 1.99 21.76 24.04
C LEU A 198 3.33 21.58 24.77
N PHE A 199 4.39 21.33 24.01
CA PHE A 199 5.73 21.15 24.58
C PHE A 199 6.33 22.46 25.12
N ALA A 200 6.13 23.59 24.43
CA ALA A 200 6.56 24.90 24.93
C ALA A 200 5.84 25.31 26.23
N ALA A 201 4.65 24.76 26.49
CA ALA A 201 3.90 25.02 27.71
C ALA A 201 4.38 24.21 28.92
N LEU A 202 5.36 23.31 28.76
CA LEU A 202 5.94 22.55 29.86
C LEU A 202 7.08 23.33 30.51
N PRO A 203 7.10 23.44 31.86
CA PRO A 203 8.10 24.22 32.56
C PRO A 203 9.49 23.59 32.42
N ASN A 204 10.51 24.43 32.20
CA ASN A 204 11.90 24.02 32.03
C ASN A 204 12.14 23.02 30.89
N PHE A 205 11.20 22.89 29.96
CA PHE A 205 11.36 22.05 28.78
C PHE A 205 11.94 22.85 27.62
N ARG A 206 13.25 22.71 27.41
CA ARG A 206 13.98 23.30 26.28
C ARG A 206 14.16 22.28 25.17
N PHE A 207 13.87 22.68 23.94
CA PHE A 207 13.96 21.84 22.76
C PHE A 207 14.26 22.67 21.52
N THR A 208 14.84 22.03 20.52
CA THR A 208 14.84 22.54 19.14
C THR A 208 13.72 21.84 18.36
N CYS A 209 13.18 22.53 17.36
CA CYS A 209 12.17 21.95 16.49
C CYS A 209 12.42 22.25 15.02
N GLU A 210 12.22 21.25 14.17
CA GLU A 210 12.19 21.38 12.72
C GLU A 210 10.79 21.02 12.24
N SER A 211 10.17 21.88 11.43
CA SER A 211 8.90 21.58 10.78
C SER A 211 9.04 21.71 9.27
N ARG A 212 8.57 20.71 8.54
CA ARG A 212 8.65 20.67 7.08
C ARG A 212 7.53 19.84 6.49
N LYS A 213 7.20 20.10 5.24
CA LYS A 213 6.32 19.23 4.45
C LYS A 213 7.15 18.14 3.79
N VAL A 214 6.73 16.90 3.96
CA VAL A 214 7.39 15.67 3.50
C VAL A 214 6.61 15.11 2.32
N PHE A 215 7.30 14.91 1.20
CA PHE A 215 6.75 14.30 -0.01
C PHE A 215 7.43 12.97 -0.36
N SER A 216 8.51 12.61 0.36
CA SER A 216 9.30 11.40 0.19
C SER A 216 10.11 11.10 1.47
N PRO A 217 10.51 9.83 1.72
CA PRO A 217 10.24 8.63 0.93
C PRO A 217 8.77 8.19 1.03
N GLU A 218 8.31 7.42 0.03
CA GLU A 218 6.92 6.95 -0.06
C GLU A 218 6.50 6.12 1.16
N SER A 219 7.44 5.44 1.82
CA SER A 219 7.18 4.66 3.04
C SER A 219 6.60 5.49 4.19
N GLN A 220 7.05 6.74 4.37
CA GLN A 220 6.53 7.63 5.41
C GLN A 220 5.10 8.07 5.10
N LEU A 221 4.80 8.29 3.82
CA LEU A 221 3.44 8.62 3.39
C LEU A 221 2.50 7.42 3.52
N LEU A 222 2.94 6.24 3.07
CA LEU A 222 2.14 5.01 3.12
C LEU A 222 1.83 4.56 4.55
N ALA A 223 2.72 4.84 5.51
CA ALA A 223 2.46 4.59 6.93
C ALA A 223 1.19 5.30 7.43
N MET A 224 0.85 6.46 6.86
CA MET A 224 -0.34 7.23 7.22
C MET A 224 -1.57 6.89 6.37
N TYR A 225 -1.46 6.04 5.34
CA TYR A 225 -2.52 5.81 4.36
C TYR A 225 -3.74 5.09 4.96
N MET A 226 -3.55 3.93 5.60
CA MET A 226 -4.66 3.18 6.19
C MET A 226 -5.39 3.93 7.32
N PRO A 227 -4.69 4.58 8.26
CA PRO A 227 -5.35 5.34 9.32
C PRO A 227 -6.12 6.55 8.78
N SER A 228 -5.57 7.22 7.77
CA SER A 228 -6.26 8.30 7.04
C SER A 228 -7.55 7.81 6.37
N LEU A 229 -7.51 6.62 5.77
CA LEU A 229 -8.68 6.00 5.16
C LEU A 229 -9.73 5.56 6.20
N LYS A 230 -9.30 5.11 7.39
CA LYS A 230 -10.21 4.73 8.49
C LYS A 230 -11.08 5.91 8.94
N ILE A 231 -10.53 7.12 8.90
CA ILE A 231 -11.18 8.37 9.35
C ILE A 231 -12.02 8.99 8.23
N THR A 232 -11.60 8.76 6.99
CA THR A 232 -12.29 9.26 5.81
C THR A 232 -13.30 8.21 5.38
N MET A 233 -14.59 8.38 5.71
CA MET A 233 -15.67 7.48 5.29
C MET A 233 -15.50 7.07 3.81
N PRO A 234 -15.09 5.81 3.51
CA PRO A 234 -14.74 5.43 2.13
C PRO A 234 -15.90 5.60 1.15
N ARG A 235 -17.14 5.54 1.66
CA ARG A 235 -18.41 5.82 0.95
C ARG A 235 -18.47 7.19 0.27
N LYS A 236 -17.65 8.15 0.71
CA LYS A 236 -17.59 9.48 0.10
C LYS A 236 -16.73 9.53 -1.16
N ILE A 237 -15.81 8.58 -1.29
CA ILE A 237 -14.85 8.48 -2.40
C ILE A 237 -15.33 7.41 -3.38
N LEU A 238 -15.84 6.29 -2.86
CA LEU A 238 -16.27 5.12 -3.61
C LEU A 238 -17.73 4.79 -3.29
N ARG A 239 -18.52 4.49 -4.34
CA ARG A 239 -19.96 4.16 -4.18
C ARG A 239 -20.25 2.66 -4.20
N ASP A 240 -19.34 1.88 -4.76
CA ASP A 240 -19.50 0.45 -4.97
C ASP A 240 -19.45 -0.33 -3.64
N SER A 241 -20.53 -1.03 -3.29
CA SER A 241 -20.64 -1.77 -2.02
C SER A 241 -19.63 -2.92 -1.90
N THR A 242 -19.28 -3.56 -3.01
CA THR A 242 -18.32 -4.67 -3.04
C THR A 242 -16.93 -4.13 -2.76
N VAL A 243 -16.56 -3.02 -3.40
CA VAL A 243 -15.29 -2.32 -3.15
C VAL A 243 -15.20 -1.86 -1.69
N LEU A 244 -16.26 -1.27 -1.15
CA LEU A 244 -16.31 -0.82 0.24
C LEU A 244 -16.16 -1.98 1.24
N LYS A 245 -16.74 -3.14 0.93
CA LYS A 245 -16.60 -4.35 1.75
C LYS A 245 -15.15 -4.83 1.74
N THR A 246 -14.50 -4.86 0.58
CA THR A 246 -13.08 -5.22 0.45
C THR A 246 -12.20 -4.28 1.26
N ILE A 247 -12.39 -2.96 1.14
CA ILE A 247 -11.65 -1.96 1.93
C ILE A 247 -11.85 -2.18 3.43
N SER A 248 -13.09 -2.36 3.87
CA SER A 248 -13.40 -2.57 5.29
C SER A 248 -12.75 -3.84 5.82
N GLN A 249 -12.78 -4.93 5.04
CA GLN A 249 -12.13 -6.19 5.39
C GLN A 249 -10.61 -5.98 5.49
N THR A 250 -9.98 -5.38 4.49
CA THR A 250 -8.55 -5.10 4.48
C THR A 250 -8.10 -4.27 5.69
N LEU A 251 -8.83 -3.21 6.05
CA LEU A 251 -8.50 -2.38 7.21
C LEU A 251 -8.58 -3.19 8.51
N SER A 252 -9.57 -4.08 8.65
CA SER A 252 -9.69 -4.98 9.81
C SER A 252 -8.52 -5.97 9.88
N GLU A 253 -8.22 -6.64 8.76
CA GLU A 253 -7.13 -7.61 8.65
C GLU A 253 -5.77 -6.97 8.97
N ALA A 254 -5.49 -5.79 8.39
CA ALA A 254 -4.24 -5.07 8.61
C ALA A 254 -4.08 -4.61 10.07
N ARG A 255 -5.17 -4.14 10.71
CA ARG A 255 -5.19 -3.79 12.14
C ARG A 255 -4.84 -4.99 13.02
N GLU A 256 -5.31 -6.17 12.64
CA GLU A 256 -5.03 -7.43 13.35
C GLU A 256 -3.65 -8.01 13.00
N GLY A 257 -2.91 -7.40 12.06
CA GLY A 257 -1.60 -7.90 11.61
C GLY A 257 -1.67 -9.06 10.62
N ARG A 258 -2.85 -9.34 10.12
CA ARG A 258 -3.11 -10.38 9.12
C ARG A 258 -2.84 -9.84 7.72
N PHE A 259 -1.62 -9.35 7.47
CA PHE A 259 -1.24 -8.68 6.20
C PHE A 259 -1.39 -9.56 4.97
N VAL A 260 -1.06 -10.85 5.09
CA VAL A 260 -1.29 -11.85 4.02
C VAL A 260 -2.76 -11.88 3.63
N HIS A 261 -3.65 -11.90 4.62
CA HIS A 261 -5.10 -11.90 4.40
C HIS A 261 -5.60 -10.56 3.86
N ALA A 262 -5.03 -9.45 4.33
CA ALA A 262 -5.34 -8.11 3.82
C ALA A 262 -5.01 -8.00 2.32
N ILE A 263 -3.79 -8.35 1.91
CA ILE A 263 -3.36 -8.34 0.49
C ILE A 263 -4.14 -9.36 -0.33
N ARG A 264 -4.47 -10.53 0.23
CA ARG A 264 -5.30 -11.53 -0.45
C ARG A 264 -6.70 -11.00 -0.74
N ALA A 265 -7.35 -10.36 0.24
CA ALA A 265 -8.67 -9.74 0.05
C ALA A 265 -8.62 -8.63 -1.00
N ILE A 266 -7.59 -7.78 -0.97
CA ILE A 266 -7.37 -6.75 -2.00
C ILE A 266 -7.23 -7.38 -3.38
N GLY A 267 -6.39 -8.42 -3.52
CA GLY A 267 -6.15 -9.06 -4.80
C GLY A 267 -7.39 -9.72 -5.39
N ILE A 268 -8.23 -10.36 -4.56
CA ILE A 268 -9.52 -10.91 -4.99
C ILE A 268 -10.44 -9.79 -5.48
N GLY A 269 -10.56 -8.70 -4.71
CA GLY A 269 -11.37 -7.55 -5.14
C GLY A 269 -10.84 -6.92 -6.44
N ALA A 270 -9.52 -6.91 -6.66
CA ALA A 270 -8.93 -6.45 -7.91
C ALA A 270 -9.19 -7.42 -9.07
N GLU A 271 -9.13 -8.73 -8.84
CA GLU A 271 -9.50 -9.76 -9.81
C GLU A 271 -10.95 -9.56 -10.28
N GLU A 272 -11.89 -9.34 -9.35
CA GLU A 272 -13.30 -9.03 -9.67
C GLU A 272 -13.44 -7.76 -10.53
N LEU A 273 -12.76 -6.66 -10.17
CA LEU A 273 -12.77 -5.44 -10.98
C LEU A 273 -12.20 -5.66 -12.39
N ILE A 274 -11.12 -6.43 -12.52
CA ILE A 274 -10.53 -6.71 -13.84
C ILE A 274 -11.42 -7.64 -14.66
N VAL A 275 -12.14 -8.58 -14.04
CA VAL A 275 -13.18 -9.37 -14.71
C VAL A 275 -14.27 -8.44 -15.26
N GLU A 276 -14.77 -7.49 -14.46
CA GLU A 276 -15.76 -6.52 -14.95
C GLU A 276 -15.23 -5.70 -16.13
N VAL A 277 -13.99 -5.21 -16.05
CA VAL A 277 -13.33 -4.48 -17.15
C VAL A 277 -13.24 -5.35 -18.40
N PHE A 278 -12.81 -6.60 -18.24
CA PHE A 278 -12.67 -7.56 -19.34
C PHE A 278 -14.01 -7.80 -20.03
N GLU A 279 -15.03 -8.18 -19.26
CA GLU A 279 -16.35 -8.54 -19.80
C GLU A 279 -17.05 -7.31 -20.41
N THR A 280 -16.85 -6.13 -19.84
CA THR A 280 -17.41 -4.88 -20.36
C THR A 280 -16.76 -4.45 -21.67
N TYR A 281 -15.44 -4.57 -21.82
CA TYR A 281 -14.76 -4.11 -23.04
C TYR A 281 -14.76 -5.15 -24.16
N LEU A 282 -14.64 -6.43 -23.82
CA LEU A 282 -14.52 -7.50 -24.81
C LEU A 282 -15.86 -8.16 -25.15
N HIS A 283 -16.91 -7.92 -24.35
CA HIS A 283 -18.22 -8.57 -24.47
C HIS A 283 -18.09 -10.11 -24.47
N ASP A 284 -17.09 -10.64 -23.78
CA ASP A 284 -16.79 -12.07 -23.66
C ASP A 284 -16.54 -12.40 -22.19
N LYS A 285 -16.79 -13.65 -21.81
CA LYS A 285 -16.60 -14.12 -20.43
C LYS A 285 -15.12 -14.12 -20.08
N ALA A 286 -14.77 -13.54 -18.93
CA ALA A 286 -13.38 -13.54 -18.49
C ALA A 286 -12.91 -14.96 -18.13
N PRO A 287 -11.65 -15.33 -18.43
CA PRO A 287 -11.11 -16.62 -18.01
C PRO A 287 -10.94 -16.67 -16.49
N GLU A 288 -11.17 -17.84 -15.89
CA GLU A 288 -10.90 -18.07 -14.47
C GLU A 288 -9.39 -18.13 -14.22
N ALA A 289 -8.76 -16.98 -14.04
CA ALA A 289 -7.32 -16.86 -13.91
C ALA A 289 -6.91 -15.87 -12.80
N PRO A 290 -5.70 -16.00 -12.21
CA PRO A 290 -5.17 -15.02 -11.28
C PRO A 290 -4.98 -13.63 -11.93
N LEU A 291 -4.93 -12.58 -11.11
CA LEU A 291 -4.84 -11.18 -11.56
C LEU A 291 -3.83 -10.93 -12.68
N GLY A 292 -2.60 -11.43 -12.55
CA GLY A 292 -1.54 -11.22 -13.55
C GLY A 292 -1.88 -11.84 -14.91
N ASN A 293 -2.51 -13.02 -14.91
CA ASN A 293 -2.90 -13.73 -16.13
C ASN A 293 -4.13 -13.09 -16.78
N LEU A 294 -5.11 -12.66 -15.96
CA LEU A 294 -6.27 -11.88 -16.42
C LEU A 294 -5.83 -10.61 -17.16
N LEU A 295 -4.88 -9.86 -16.58
CA LEU A 295 -4.33 -8.66 -17.20
C LEU A 295 -3.57 -8.95 -18.49
N ALA A 296 -2.80 -10.06 -18.53
CA ALA A 296 -2.08 -10.46 -19.73
C ALA A 296 -3.04 -10.79 -20.88
N GLU A 297 -4.09 -11.58 -20.60
CA GLU A 297 -5.12 -11.93 -21.59
C GLU A 297 -5.89 -10.69 -22.06
N LEU A 298 -6.31 -9.82 -21.14
CA LEU A 298 -6.98 -8.56 -21.48
C LEU A 298 -6.14 -7.73 -22.45
N ASN A 299 -4.87 -7.51 -22.10
CA ASN A 299 -3.96 -6.74 -22.94
C ASN A 299 -3.71 -7.41 -24.30
N SER A 300 -3.59 -8.74 -24.35
CA SER A 300 -3.41 -9.49 -25.60
C SER A 300 -4.61 -9.29 -26.52
N ARG A 301 -5.83 -9.47 -26.01
CA ARG A 301 -7.05 -9.31 -26.82
C ARG A 301 -7.28 -7.88 -27.29
N ILE A 302 -6.96 -6.90 -26.45
CA ILE A 302 -7.01 -5.48 -26.84
C ILE A 302 -6.02 -5.20 -27.97
N GLN A 303 -4.81 -5.75 -27.90
CA GLN A 303 -3.82 -5.63 -28.98
C GLN A 303 -4.29 -6.30 -30.28
N ASP A 304 -4.88 -7.49 -30.20
CA ASP A 304 -5.43 -8.20 -31.36
C ASP A 304 -6.58 -7.41 -32.02
N ILE A 305 -7.44 -6.76 -31.23
CA ILE A 305 -8.55 -5.95 -31.73
C ILE A 305 -8.07 -4.65 -32.39
N GLN A 306 -7.02 -4.02 -31.83
CA GLN A 306 -6.49 -2.78 -32.37
C GLN A 306 -5.61 -2.97 -33.60
N ASN A 307 -4.68 -3.91 -33.54
CA ASN A 307 -3.67 -4.12 -34.59
C ASN A 307 -4.13 -5.14 -35.65
N GLY A 308 -5.28 -5.79 -35.42
CA GLY A 308 -5.69 -6.97 -36.17
C GLY A 308 -4.93 -8.20 -35.68
N ALA A 309 -5.61 -9.35 -35.60
CA ALA A 309 -4.97 -10.60 -35.21
C ALA A 309 -3.73 -10.83 -36.08
N LYS A 310 -2.54 -10.95 -35.45
CA LYS A 310 -1.31 -11.28 -36.18
C LYS A 310 -1.60 -12.56 -36.99
N PRO A 311 -1.36 -12.58 -38.32
CA PRO A 311 -1.54 -13.79 -39.09
C PRO A 311 -0.64 -14.87 -38.47
N LYS A 312 -1.23 -16.00 -38.07
CA LYS A 312 -0.45 -17.19 -37.67
C LYS A 312 0.43 -17.54 -38.87
N THR A 313 1.71 -17.19 -38.81
CA THR A 313 2.70 -17.49 -39.83
C THR A 313 2.86 -19.01 -39.88
N LYS A 314 2.06 -19.67 -40.73
CA LYS A 314 2.37 -21.04 -41.16
C LYS A 314 3.70 -20.95 -41.89
N SER A 315 4.73 -21.62 -41.36
CA SER A 315 6.05 -21.63 -41.98
C SER A 315 5.94 -22.03 -43.47
N PRO A 316 6.43 -21.20 -44.42
CA PRO A 316 6.45 -21.53 -45.85
C PRO A 316 7.29 -22.78 -46.17
N SER A 317 8.16 -23.20 -45.25
CA SER A 317 9.16 -24.26 -45.47
C SER A 317 8.58 -25.67 -45.57
N GLY A 318 7.37 -25.90 -45.06
CA GLY A 318 6.70 -27.20 -45.13
C GLY A 318 6.43 -27.66 -46.57
N ASN A 319 6.18 -26.71 -47.48
CA ASN A 319 5.97 -27.01 -48.89
C ASN A 319 7.30 -27.25 -49.62
N VAL A 320 8.35 -26.49 -49.29
CA VAL A 320 9.70 -26.65 -49.88
C VAL A 320 10.31 -28.00 -49.52
N LYS A 321 10.18 -28.44 -48.25
CA LYS A 321 10.64 -29.76 -47.78
C LYS A 321 9.92 -30.91 -48.51
N LYS A 322 8.61 -30.77 -48.74
CA LYS A 322 7.82 -31.76 -49.50
C LYS A 322 8.22 -31.80 -50.98
N SER A 323 8.38 -30.64 -51.62
CA SER A 323 8.77 -30.55 -53.04
C SER A 323 10.17 -31.14 -53.28
N LEU A 324 11.16 -30.80 -52.45
CA LEU A 324 12.50 -31.37 -52.54
C LEU A 324 12.52 -32.88 -52.25
N GLY A 325 11.76 -33.35 -51.24
CA GLY A 325 11.64 -34.78 -50.94
C GLY A 325 11.00 -35.57 -52.09
N THR A 326 10.07 -34.96 -52.83
CA THR A 326 9.44 -35.57 -54.02
C THR A 326 10.43 -35.69 -55.17
N ILE A 327 11.23 -34.65 -55.41
CA ILE A 327 12.28 -34.62 -56.46
C ILE A 327 13.36 -35.68 -56.21
N ILE A 328 13.82 -35.82 -54.96
CA ILE A 328 14.79 -36.86 -54.56
C ILE A 328 14.19 -38.26 -54.79
N SER A 329 12.93 -38.44 -54.44
CA SER A 329 12.23 -39.73 -54.58
C SER A 329 11.97 -40.12 -56.04
N SER A 330 11.71 -39.14 -56.92
CA SER A 330 11.55 -39.37 -58.36
C SER A 330 12.87 -39.65 -59.07
N GLU A 331 13.94 -38.92 -58.71
CA GLU A 331 15.29 -39.13 -59.27
C GLU A 331 15.89 -40.47 -58.84
N LYS A 332 15.71 -40.89 -57.58
CA LYS A 332 16.19 -42.21 -57.10
C LYS A 332 15.47 -43.41 -57.76
N LYS A 333 14.29 -43.19 -58.36
CA LYS A 333 13.51 -44.23 -59.07
C LYS A 333 13.78 -44.26 -60.58
N GLY A 334 14.23 -43.17 -61.18
CA GLY A 334 14.66 -43.14 -62.58
C GLY A 334 16.10 -43.67 -62.70
N ALA A 335 16.37 -44.57 -63.64
CA ALA A 335 17.71 -45.08 -63.91
C ALA A 335 18.64 -44.02 -64.58
N GLY A 336 18.73 -42.82 -64.01
CA GLY A 336 19.55 -41.70 -64.47
C GLY A 336 20.60 -41.32 -63.43
N GLN A 337 21.88 -41.44 -63.80
CA GLN A 337 23.06 -41.14 -62.97
C GLN A 337 23.25 -39.63 -62.69
N SER A 338 22.32 -38.94 -62.04
CA SER A 338 22.60 -37.61 -61.49
C SER A 338 22.84 -37.65 -59.99
N THR A 339 23.92 -38.35 -59.59
CA THR A 339 24.43 -38.34 -58.21
C THR A 339 24.69 -36.92 -57.71
N ARG A 340 24.99 -35.97 -58.62
CA ARG A 340 25.18 -34.54 -58.30
C ARG A 340 23.89 -33.78 -58.01
N LEU A 341 22.77 -34.06 -58.69
CA LEU A 341 21.50 -33.39 -58.41
C LEU A 341 20.88 -33.90 -57.10
N CYS A 342 20.92 -35.21 -56.87
CA CYS A 342 20.48 -35.79 -55.59
C CYS A 342 21.29 -35.24 -54.42
N SER A 343 22.63 -35.20 -54.52
CA SER A 343 23.48 -34.63 -53.47
C SER A 343 23.27 -33.12 -53.28
N LEU A 344 23.05 -32.35 -54.35
CA LEU A 344 22.70 -30.93 -54.25
C LEU A 344 21.36 -30.72 -53.53
N CYS A 345 20.34 -31.53 -53.85
CA CYS A 345 19.04 -31.49 -53.18
C CYS A 345 19.12 -31.94 -51.72
N GLU A 346 19.96 -32.92 -51.39
CA GLU A 346 20.23 -33.36 -50.02
C GLU A 346 20.95 -32.27 -49.22
N ILE A 347 21.97 -31.59 -49.79
CA ILE A 347 22.62 -30.41 -49.19
C ILE A 347 21.62 -29.27 -48.99
N LEU A 348 20.74 -29.01 -49.98
CA LEU A 348 19.70 -27.99 -49.84
C LEU A 348 18.74 -28.30 -48.67
N LEU A 349 18.34 -29.57 -48.52
CA LEU A 349 17.43 -30.02 -47.46
C LEU A 349 18.08 -30.05 -46.07
N GLN A 350 19.34 -30.48 -45.97
CA GLN A 350 20.02 -30.73 -44.70
C GLN A 350 20.80 -29.52 -44.19
N GLU A 351 21.38 -28.71 -45.07
CA GLU A 351 22.27 -27.60 -44.68
C GLU A 351 21.60 -26.25 -44.89
N ILE A 352 20.98 -26.03 -46.06
CA ILE A 352 20.53 -24.70 -46.46
C ILE A 352 19.13 -24.38 -45.90
N VAL A 353 18.17 -25.29 -46.02
CA VAL A 353 16.80 -25.08 -45.51
C VAL A 353 16.78 -24.82 -43.99
N PRO A 354 17.50 -25.58 -43.15
CA PRO A 354 17.55 -25.29 -41.71
C PRO A 354 18.21 -23.95 -41.40
N THR A 355 19.25 -23.58 -42.14
CA THR A 355 19.94 -22.29 -41.98
C THR A 355 19.02 -21.11 -42.37
N ILE A 356 18.24 -21.25 -43.46
CA ILE A 356 17.23 -20.27 -43.85
C ILE A 356 16.10 -20.19 -42.83
N GLU A 357 15.63 -21.33 -42.30
CA GLU A 357 14.62 -21.36 -41.22
C GLU A 357 15.14 -20.65 -39.96
N GLN A 358 16.41 -20.88 -39.60
CA GLN A 358 17.05 -20.25 -38.46
C GLN A 358 17.29 -18.75 -38.66
N LEU A 359 17.67 -18.33 -39.88
CA LEU A 359 17.79 -16.92 -40.26
C LEU A 359 16.43 -16.22 -40.29
N ALA A 360 15.39 -16.86 -40.86
CA ALA A 360 14.03 -16.32 -40.85
C ALA A 360 13.47 -16.20 -39.43
N SER A 361 13.77 -17.17 -38.54
CA SER A 361 13.47 -17.05 -37.11
C SER A 361 14.19 -15.86 -36.49
N LYS A 362 15.51 -15.71 -36.71
CA LYS A 362 16.30 -14.59 -36.17
C LYS A 362 15.86 -13.24 -36.73
N ILE A 363 15.47 -13.17 -38.00
CA ILE A 363 14.92 -11.97 -38.63
C ILE A 363 13.54 -11.67 -38.05
N GLY A 364 12.68 -12.68 -37.84
CA GLY A 364 11.41 -12.53 -37.14
C GLY A 364 11.58 -12.01 -35.71
N ASP A 365 12.58 -12.52 -34.98
CA ASP A 365 12.94 -12.04 -33.64
C ASP A 365 13.41 -10.57 -33.70
N ILE A 366 14.21 -10.19 -34.71
CA ILE A 366 14.69 -8.81 -34.91
C ILE A 366 13.55 -7.87 -35.33
N GLU A 367 12.62 -8.30 -36.19
CA GLU A 367 11.41 -7.56 -36.56
C GLU A 367 10.47 -7.41 -35.36
N GLU A 368 10.36 -8.41 -34.49
CA GLU A 368 9.58 -8.32 -33.25
C GLU A 368 10.24 -7.40 -32.20
N ILE A 369 11.57 -7.27 -32.23
CA ILE A 369 12.34 -6.32 -31.41
C ILE A 369 12.22 -4.88 -31.95
N THR A 370 12.27 -4.68 -33.28
CA THR A 370 12.28 -3.36 -33.93
C THR A 370 10.87 -2.79 -34.17
N ALA A 371 9.88 -3.65 -34.37
CA ALA A 371 8.47 -3.30 -34.46
C ALA A 371 7.71 -3.76 -33.22
N ARG A 372 8.22 -3.49 -32.00
CA ARG A 372 7.35 -3.56 -30.81
C ARG A 372 6.20 -2.57 -31.07
N PRO A 373 4.97 -3.03 -31.38
CA PRO A 373 3.85 -2.10 -31.39
C PRO A 373 3.85 -1.46 -30.00
N GLN A 374 3.73 -0.13 -29.93
CA GLN A 374 3.48 0.52 -28.64
C GLN A 374 2.41 -0.30 -27.95
N LYS A 375 2.73 -0.92 -26.80
CA LYS A 375 1.77 -1.75 -26.10
C LYS A 375 0.54 -0.89 -25.92
N THR A 376 -0.54 -1.21 -26.63
CA THR A 376 -1.78 -0.50 -26.40
C THR A 376 -2.27 -0.96 -25.06
N ILE A 377 -2.31 -0.03 -24.10
CA ILE A 377 -2.83 -0.30 -22.78
C ILE A 377 -4.09 0.53 -22.62
N ILE A 378 -5.18 -0.14 -22.24
CA ILE A 378 -6.47 0.52 -22.00
C ILE A 378 -6.46 1.33 -20.72
N PHE A 379 -5.59 0.99 -19.77
CA PHE A 379 -5.45 1.70 -18.52
C PHE A 379 -4.57 2.94 -18.68
N PRO A 380 -4.92 4.05 -18.01
CA PRO A 380 -4.04 5.22 -17.93
C PRO A 380 -2.78 4.89 -17.11
N ALA A 381 -1.73 5.69 -17.28
CA ALA A 381 -0.39 5.42 -16.70
C ALA A 381 -0.40 5.20 -15.18
N HIS A 382 -1.19 5.98 -14.43
CA HIS A 382 -1.28 5.88 -12.97
C HIS A 382 -1.97 4.58 -12.51
N VAL A 383 -2.95 4.07 -13.27
CA VAL A 383 -3.58 2.76 -13.02
C VAL A 383 -2.61 1.63 -13.35
N ASN A 384 -1.88 1.73 -14.47
CA ASN A 384 -0.85 0.74 -14.82
C ASN A 384 0.25 0.62 -13.77
N ARG A 385 0.71 1.75 -13.22
CA ARG A 385 1.66 1.75 -12.10
C ARG A 385 1.08 1.01 -10.89
N SER A 386 -0.16 1.33 -10.54
CA SER A 386 -0.87 0.68 -9.42
C SER A 386 -1.04 -0.84 -9.64
N LEU A 387 -1.38 -1.27 -10.86
CA LEU A 387 -1.47 -2.70 -11.20
C LEU A 387 -0.09 -3.37 -11.15
N SER A 388 0.97 -2.67 -11.55
CA SER A 388 2.35 -3.17 -11.51
C SER A 388 2.86 -3.34 -10.07
N ASP A 389 2.39 -2.52 -9.13
CA ASP A 389 2.67 -2.67 -7.69
C ASP A 389 1.81 -3.81 -7.09
N LEU A 390 0.54 -3.92 -7.49
CA LEU A 390 -0.41 -4.86 -6.90
C LEU A 390 -0.18 -6.32 -7.32
N VAL A 391 0.13 -6.59 -8.60
CA VAL A 391 0.29 -7.96 -9.13
C VAL A 391 1.40 -8.74 -8.39
N PRO A 392 2.62 -8.21 -8.19
CA PRO A 392 3.67 -8.90 -7.43
C PRO A 392 3.25 -9.18 -5.98
N LEU A 393 2.61 -8.22 -5.32
CA LEU A 393 2.13 -8.37 -3.94
C LEU A 393 1.07 -9.48 -3.83
N ARG A 394 0.11 -9.51 -4.76
CA ARG A 394 -0.90 -10.57 -4.83
C ARG A 394 -0.25 -11.94 -5.10
N ASN A 395 0.70 -12.01 -6.03
CA ASN A 395 1.37 -13.27 -6.36
C ASN A 395 2.13 -13.85 -5.16
N ARG A 396 2.76 -13.00 -4.34
CA ARG A 396 3.45 -13.42 -3.10
C ARG A 396 2.53 -14.07 -2.08
N VAL A 397 1.29 -13.61 -1.95
CA VAL A 397 0.32 -14.12 -0.95
C VAL A 397 -0.66 -15.15 -1.51
N SER A 398 -0.41 -15.63 -2.74
CA SER A 398 -1.19 -16.67 -3.39
C SER A 398 -1.02 -18.02 -2.69
N HIS A 399 -2.11 -18.80 -2.58
CA HIS A 399 -2.12 -20.14 -1.98
C HIS A 399 -1.11 -21.11 -2.61
N ARG A 400 -0.63 -20.85 -3.83
CA ARG A 400 0.43 -21.66 -4.48
C ARG A 400 1.81 -21.45 -3.84
N VAL A 401 2.09 -20.26 -3.30
CA VAL A 401 3.39 -19.91 -2.69
C VAL A 401 3.45 -20.38 -1.23
N ASP A 402 2.34 -20.31 -0.49
CA ASP A 402 2.23 -20.82 0.89
C ASP A 402 2.59 -22.32 1.03
N ARG A 403 2.39 -23.13 -0.03
CA ARG A 403 2.72 -24.57 -0.03
C ARG A 403 4.22 -24.86 -0.13
N LEU A 404 5.04 -23.90 -0.54
CA LEU A 404 6.48 -24.05 -0.73
C LEU A 404 7.30 -23.56 0.47
N GLY A 405 6.65 -23.30 1.62
CA GLY A 405 7.34 -22.87 2.86
C GLY A 405 7.91 -21.45 2.81
N ALA A 406 7.74 -20.74 1.70
CA ALA A 406 8.21 -19.38 1.49
C ALA A 406 7.05 -18.38 1.58
N SER A 407 6.34 -18.32 2.71
CA SER A 407 5.50 -17.14 2.98
C SER A 407 6.45 -15.98 3.25
N HIS A 408 6.84 -15.25 2.20
CA HIS A 408 7.66 -14.05 2.33
C HIS A 408 6.91 -13.06 3.23
N SER A 409 7.58 -12.60 4.29
CA SER A 409 7.01 -11.67 5.28
C SER A 409 6.47 -10.44 4.56
N VAL A 410 5.15 -10.37 4.39
CA VAL A 410 4.47 -9.15 3.97
C VAL A 410 4.29 -8.23 5.17
N THR A 411 4.49 -6.94 4.97
CA THR A 411 4.45 -5.93 6.04
C THR A 411 3.20 -5.06 5.98
N TYR A 412 3.00 -4.26 7.03
CA TYR A 412 2.00 -3.19 7.05
C TYR A 412 2.08 -2.26 5.83
N LEU A 413 3.29 -1.81 5.46
CA LEU A 413 3.51 -0.88 4.34
C LEU A 413 3.11 -1.49 2.99
N GLU A 414 3.43 -2.76 2.77
CA GLU A 414 3.05 -3.47 1.54
C GLU A 414 1.54 -3.65 1.45
N SER A 415 0.87 -3.89 2.58
CA SER A 415 -0.60 -3.92 2.63
C SER A 415 -1.19 -2.54 2.30
N ALA A 416 -0.56 -1.45 2.75
CA ALA A 416 -0.99 -0.09 2.46
C ALA A 416 -0.81 0.26 0.98
N LEU A 417 0.31 -0.16 0.37
CA LEU A 417 0.58 -0.01 -1.06
C LEU A 417 -0.44 -0.79 -1.91
N ALA A 418 -0.74 -2.03 -1.54
CA ALA A 418 -1.76 -2.83 -2.21
C ALA A 418 -3.15 -2.16 -2.11
N LEU A 419 -3.53 -1.66 -0.94
CA LEU A 419 -4.82 -1.00 -0.73
C LEU A 419 -4.93 0.29 -1.54
N LYS A 420 -3.89 1.13 -1.53
CA LYS A 420 -3.79 2.33 -2.39
C LYS A 420 -4.00 1.95 -3.86
N SER A 421 -3.27 0.94 -4.33
CA SER A 421 -3.32 0.50 -5.73
C SER A 421 -4.71 0.02 -6.15
N TYR A 422 -5.40 -0.69 -5.26
CA TYR A 422 -6.77 -1.13 -5.47
C TYR A 422 -7.78 0.02 -5.49
N ILE A 423 -7.64 1.00 -4.58
CA ILE A 423 -8.50 2.18 -4.57
C ILE A 423 -8.33 2.99 -5.85
N VAL A 424 -7.11 3.15 -6.35
CA VAL A 424 -6.84 3.81 -7.64
C VAL A 424 -7.54 3.08 -8.79
N LEU A 425 -7.44 1.75 -8.85
CA LEU A 425 -8.15 0.94 -9.85
C LEU A 425 -9.67 1.12 -9.75
N ALA A 426 -10.23 1.02 -8.55
CA ALA A 426 -11.67 1.14 -8.32
C ALA A 426 -12.22 2.53 -8.66
N LEU A 427 -11.48 3.59 -8.33
CA LEU A 427 -11.83 4.96 -8.69
C LEU A 427 -11.83 5.16 -10.20
N TRP A 428 -10.76 4.73 -10.87
CA TRP A 428 -10.71 4.80 -12.32
C TRP A 428 -11.87 4.05 -12.95
N TRP A 429 -12.15 2.82 -12.51
CA TRP A 429 -13.24 2.02 -13.08
C TRP A 429 -14.62 2.66 -12.86
N GLN A 430 -14.86 3.25 -11.68
CA GLN A 430 -16.10 3.98 -11.41
C GLN A 430 -16.29 5.17 -12.37
N GLU A 431 -15.24 5.90 -12.72
CA GLU A 431 -15.32 7.02 -13.65
C GLU A 431 -15.38 6.56 -15.11
N GLU A 432 -14.63 5.52 -15.48
CA GLU A 432 -14.62 4.96 -16.83
C GLU A 432 -16.01 4.42 -17.23
N ARG A 433 -16.68 3.69 -16.33
CA ARG A 433 -18.04 3.16 -16.56
C ARG A 433 -19.06 4.24 -16.98
N LYS A 434 -18.91 5.47 -16.48
CA LYS A 434 -19.80 6.58 -16.85
C LYS A 434 -19.59 7.08 -18.28
N GLN A 435 -18.43 6.78 -18.87
CA GLN A 435 -18.01 7.25 -20.18
C GLN A 435 -18.11 6.17 -21.27
N ILE A 436 -18.39 4.92 -20.90
CA ILE A 436 -18.55 3.82 -21.85
C ILE A 436 -19.91 3.94 -22.55
N ASP A 437 -19.88 3.90 -23.88
CA ASP A 437 -21.09 3.78 -24.69
C ASP A 437 -21.41 2.30 -24.89
N TYR A 438 -22.39 1.78 -24.13
CA TYR A 438 -22.77 0.36 -24.18
C TYR A 438 -23.48 -0.06 -25.48
N ARG A 439 -23.71 0.87 -26.42
CA ARG A 439 -24.36 0.56 -27.71
C ARG A 439 -23.38 0.17 -28.80
N VAL A 440 -22.08 0.43 -28.61
CA VAL A 440 -21.06 0.16 -29.62
C VAL A 440 -20.42 -1.21 -29.42
N GLY A 441 -19.91 -1.80 -30.49
CA GLY A 441 -19.20 -3.07 -30.42
C GLY A 441 -17.85 -2.95 -29.70
N ALA A 442 -17.33 -4.07 -29.20
CA ALA A 442 -16.07 -4.16 -28.44
C ALA A 442 -14.90 -3.39 -29.08
N LYS A 443 -14.73 -3.49 -30.41
CA LYS A 443 -13.67 -2.79 -31.15
C LYS A 443 -13.77 -1.26 -31.03
N GLU A 444 -14.97 -0.71 -31.13
CA GLU A 444 -15.17 0.73 -31.04
C GLU A 444 -15.07 1.21 -29.59
N ALA A 445 -15.58 0.44 -28.63
CA ALA A 445 -15.46 0.73 -27.21
C ALA A 445 -13.99 0.80 -26.76
N ILE A 446 -13.19 -0.21 -27.15
CA ILE A 446 -11.75 -0.26 -26.85
C ILE A 446 -11.00 0.89 -27.51
N LYS A 447 -11.32 1.21 -28.78
CA LYS A 447 -10.69 2.34 -29.47
C LYS A 447 -10.96 3.66 -28.73
N LYS A 448 -12.22 3.94 -28.38
CA LYS A 448 -12.60 5.14 -27.62
C LYS A 448 -11.90 5.21 -26.26
N ALA A 449 -11.82 4.10 -25.53
CA ALA A 449 -11.15 4.05 -24.23
C ALA A 449 -9.64 4.32 -24.33
N VAL A 450 -8.97 3.69 -25.30
CA VAL A 450 -7.55 3.91 -25.55
C VAL A 450 -7.28 5.35 -25.96
N ASP A 451 -8.08 5.93 -26.85
CA ASP A 451 -7.92 7.32 -27.29
C ASP A 451 -8.08 8.29 -26.11
N ARG A 452 -9.08 8.07 -25.24
CA ARG A 452 -9.24 8.86 -24.00
C ARG A 452 -8.03 8.77 -23.07
N ASN A 453 -7.51 7.56 -22.86
CA ASN A 453 -6.42 7.32 -21.91
C ASN A 453 -5.03 7.69 -22.47
N ARG A 454 -4.91 7.92 -23.78
CA ARG A 454 -3.71 8.42 -24.44
C ARG A 454 -3.51 9.94 -24.28
N ILE A 455 -4.60 10.69 -24.12
CA ILE A 455 -4.59 12.17 -24.05
C ILE A 455 -4.08 12.69 -22.69
N VAL A 456 -4.01 11.86 -21.65
CA VAL A 456 -3.62 12.27 -20.29
C VAL A 456 -2.11 12.15 -20.02
N VAL A 457 -1.27 12.11 -21.07
CA VAL A 457 0.20 11.93 -20.97
C VAL A 457 0.99 13.15 -21.47
N GLU A 458 0.33 14.28 -21.74
CA GLU A 458 1.01 15.57 -22.00
C GLU A 458 1.07 16.47 -20.77
#